data_AF-A0A661IQ11-F1
#
_entry.id   AF-A0A661IQ11-F1
#
_cell.length_a   1.000
_cell.length_b   1.000
_cell.length_c   1.000
_cell.angle_alpha   90.00
_cell.angle_beta   90.00
_cell.angle_gamma   90.00
#
_symmetry.space_group_name_H-M   'P 1'
#
loop_
_entity.id
_entity.type
_entity.pdbx_description
1 polymer ?
#
loop_
_entity_poly.entity_id
_entity_poly.type
_entity_poly.pdbx_seq_one_letter_code
_entity_poly.pdbx_strand_id
1 'polypeptide(L)'
;MNTIDLSINITNSPHASSMVWASGEWNNTHKITKSFEYSAGYSPTGNRNNKSVKGVEAVILDFDDGIFFEEGIEVFNQYRSLCITTKSHQKNKNGLISDRFRVILPLDICIIDMKYYTRLMKVITRYYKSDIACTDSARYYSPSSNQLVHYSKSSNHFDIEKFDKLINYSEAKAQIHIKHPLSNEQLKKKATSSQQIDLTAVLNVNVNYYEYGVHKNDTLNYIIDSKETSNMAIKCRCFLNDKHEDKNPSCFIYINETTVYAKCMSCNRDGILYLIKGDKI
;
A
#
# COMPACT_ATOMS: atom_id res chain seq x y z
N MET A 1 17.32 18.46 -14.05
CA MET A 1 18.41 18.25 -13.07
C MET A 1 18.76 16.76 -13.04
N ASN A 2 20.00 16.34 -13.30
CA ASN A 2 20.38 14.91 -13.29
C ASN A 2 20.73 14.37 -11.90
N THR A 3 20.59 15.19 -10.87
CA THR A 3 20.87 14.86 -9.48
C THR A 3 19.59 14.58 -8.69
N ILE A 4 19.76 13.95 -7.53
CA ILE A 4 18.77 13.90 -6.45
C ILE A 4 19.51 14.08 -5.13
N ASP A 5 18.84 14.73 -4.18
CA ASP A 5 19.35 14.87 -2.83
C ASP A 5 18.50 14.06 -1.86
N LEU A 6 19.18 13.34 -0.96
CA LEU A 6 18.58 12.55 0.10
C LEU A 6 19.40 12.69 1.39
N SER A 7 18.72 12.64 2.53
CA SER A 7 19.40 12.41 3.81
C SER A 7 19.79 10.95 3.91
N ILE A 8 21.04 10.65 4.23
CA ILE A 8 21.55 9.28 4.38
C ILE A 8 22.22 9.05 5.74
N ASN A 9 22.05 7.85 6.29
CA ASN A 9 22.75 7.42 7.50
C ASN A 9 24.10 6.79 7.11
N ILE A 10 25.19 7.55 7.23
CA ILE A 10 26.55 7.07 6.94
C ILE A 10 27.20 6.31 8.10
N THR A 11 26.60 6.32 9.28
CA THR A 11 27.20 5.73 10.49
C THR A 11 26.98 4.22 10.60
N ASN A 12 26.15 3.64 9.72
CA ASN A 12 25.69 2.25 9.78
C ASN A 12 25.09 1.83 11.14
N SER A 13 24.78 2.78 12.02
CA SER A 13 24.06 2.53 13.27
C SER A 13 22.57 2.47 12.96
N PRO A 14 21.85 1.37 13.28
CA PRO A 14 20.42 1.27 13.01
C PRO A 14 19.66 2.45 13.61
N HIS A 15 18.77 3.06 12.83
CA HIS A 15 17.91 4.16 13.29
C HIS A 15 18.68 5.39 13.78
N ALA A 16 19.88 5.66 13.24
CA ALA A 16 20.67 6.81 13.65
C ALA A 16 19.84 8.10 13.57
N SER A 17 19.95 8.91 14.61
CA SER A 17 19.35 10.23 14.63
C SER A 17 20.13 11.22 13.76
N SER A 18 21.40 10.94 13.46
CA SER A 18 22.27 11.80 12.66
C SER A 18 22.33 11.33 11.21
N MET A 19 21.85 12.17 10.30
CA MET A 19 21.83 11.96 8.85
C MET A 19 22.70 13.01 8.17
N VAL A 20 23.31 12.64 7.04
CA VAL A 20 24.05 13.56 6.17
C VAL A 20 23.21 13.85 4.94
N TRP A 21 23.07 15.12 4.58
CA TRP A 21 22.46 15.51 3.30
C TRP A 21 23.43 15.22 2.16
N ALA A 22 23.04 14.37 1.23
CA ALA A 22 23.89 13.91 0.15
C ALA A 22 23.21 14.12 -1.21
N SER A 23 23.94 14.79 -2.10
CA SER A 23 23.58 14.94 -3.52
C SER A 23 24.28 13.86 -4.35
N GLY A 24 23.57 13.25 -5.28
CA GLY A 24 24.15 12.24 -6.17
C GLY A 24 23.45 12.17 -7.51
N GLU A 25 24.08 11.48 -8.46
CA GLU A 25 23.46 11.22 -9.76
C GLU A 25 22.20 10.35 -9.61
N TRP A 26 21.12 10.76 -10.25
CA TRP A 26 19.84 10.06 -10.22
C TRP A 26 19.93 8.60 -10.68
N ASN A 27 20.69 8.32 -11.73
CA ASN A 27 20.84 6.95 -12.24
C ASN A 27 21.59 6.02 -11.25
N ASN A 28 22.19 6.60 -10.21
CA ASN A 28 22.90 5.90 -9.15
C ASN A 28 22.13 5.88 -7.82
N THR A 29 20.92 6.43 -7.74
CA THR A 29 20.13 6.49 -6.49
C THR A 29 19.89 5.12 -5.88
N HIS A 30 19.71 4.08 -6.71
CA HIS A 30 19.59 2.70 -6.24
C HIS A 30 20.81 2.21 -5.44
N LYS A 31 22.01 2.74 -5.69
CA LYS A 31 23.21 2.39 -4.89
C LYS A 31 23.07 2.92 -3.46
N ILE A 32 22.45 4.08 -3.28
CA ILE A 32 22.16 4.65 -1.97
C ILE A 32 21.13 3.77 -1.25
N THR A 33 20.01 3.48 -1.90
CA THR A 33 18.92 2.69 -1.29
C THR A 33 19.30 1.23 -1.03
N LYS A 34 20.36 0.74 -1.68
CA LYS A 34 20.96 -0.57 -1.43
C LYS A 34 21.75 -0.61 -0.12
N SER A 35 22.42 0.48 0.22
CA SER A 35 23.53 0.47 1.18
C SER A 35 23.25 1.27 2.45
N PHE A 36 22.43 2.31 2.39
CA PHE A 36 22.22 3.23 3.49
C PHE A 36 20.74 3.33 3.87
N GLU A 37 20.47 3.63 5.14
CA GLU A 37 19.16 4.16 5.49
C GLU A 37 19.04 5.57 4.92
N TYR A 38 17.87 5.92 4.38
CA TYR A 38 17.66 7.18 3.69
C TYR A 38 16.33 7.84 4.05
N SER A 39 16.24 9.14 3.82
CA SER A 39 15.04 9.96 3.98
C SER A 39 15.02 11.05 2.92
N ALA A 40 13.82 11.47 2.50
CA ALA A 40 13.67 12.60 1.59
C ALA A 40 13.82 13.97 2.30
N GLY A 41 13.71 14.00 3.63
CA GLY A 41 13.76 15.23 4.41
C GLY A 41 15.18 15.70 4.68
N TYR A 42 15.44 16.97 4.41
CA TYR A 42 16.67 17.68 4.77
C TYR A 42 16.60 18.21 6.21
N SER A 43 17.57 17.84 7.04
CA SER A 43 17.76 18.37 8.40
C SER A 43 19.13 19.03 8.52
N PRO A 44 19.24 20.36 8.70
CA PRO A 44 20.52 21.07 8.76
C PRO A 44 21.49 20.57 9.85
N THR A 45 20.95 20.13 10.98
CA THR A 45 21.74 19.62 12.12
C THR A 45 22.00 18.12 12.04
N GLY A 46 21.58 17.46 10.96
CA GLY A 46 21.58 16.01 10.81
C GLY A 46 20.55 15.29 11.67
N ASN A 47 20.04 15.92 12.74
CA ASN A 47 19.03 15.34 13.62
C ASN A 47 17.74 15.04 12.86
N ARG A 48 17.33 13.77 12.80
CA ARG A 48 16.11 13.31 12.13
C ARG A 48 14.92 13.33 13.07
N ASN A 49 14.08 14.35 12.96
CA ASN A 49 12.75 14.41 13.54
C ASN A 49 11.89 15.43 12.79
N ASN A 50 10.56 15.36 12.92
CA ASN A 50 9.66 16.22 12.13
C ASN A 50 9.85 17.73 12.38
N LYS A 51 10.43 18.14 13.53
CA LYS A 51 10.67 19.56 13.84
C LYS A 51 11.96 20.08 13.21
N SER A 52 12.96 19.21 13.02
CA SER A 52 14.26 19.56 12.48
C SER A 52 14.32 19.53 10.96
N VAL A 53 13.44 18.78 10.29
CA VAL A 53 13.34 18.80 8.82
C VAL A 53 12.93 20.19 8.34
N LYS A 54 13.66 20.74 7.36
CA LYS A 54 13.48 22.08 6.78
C LYS A 54 13.18 22.08 5.29
N GLY A 55 13.29 20.94 4.63
CA GLY A 55 13.03 20.80 3.20
C GLY A 55 12.79 19.34 2.84
N VAL A 56 12.05 19.10 1.76
CA VAL A 56 11.89 17.77 1.15
C VAL A 56 12.02 17.92 -0.36
N GLU A 57 12.91 17.13 -0.98
CA GLU A 57 13.19 17.19 -2.43
C GLU A 57 12.65 15.99 -3.20
N ALA A 58 12.04 15.03 -2.52
CA ALA A 58 11.42 13.87 -3.15
C ALA A 58 10.18 13.43 -2.37
N VAL A 59 9.17 12.94 -3.09
CA VAL A 59 8.12 12.11 -2.49
C VAL A 59 8.59 10.66 -2.54
N ILE A 60 8.47 9.95 -1.40
CA ILE A 60 8.76 8.51 -1.33
C ILE A 60 7.50 7.80 -0.85
N LEU A 61 6.96 6.93 -1.69
CA LEU A 61 5.79 6.11 -1.39
C LEU A 61 6.24 4.70 -1.03
N ASP A 62 5.75 4.18 0.10
CA ASP A 62 6.06 2.83 0.61
C ASP A 62 4.83 1.95 0.40
N PHE A 63 4.98 0.86 -0.34
CA PHE A 63 3.92 -0.11 -0.61
C PHE A 63 4.25 -1.39 0.14
N ASP A 64 3.38 -1.76 1.09
CA ASP A 64 3.57 -2.92 1.98
C ASP A 64 2.71 -4.13 1.57
N ASP A 65 1.60 -3.90 0.87
CA ASP A 65 0.70 -4.88 0.27
C ASP A 65 -0.25 -4.24 -0.77
N GLY A 66 -1.15 -5.05 -1.33
CA GLY A 66 -2.29 -4.58 -2.12
C GLY A 66 -2.01 -4.15 -3.56
N ILE A 67 -0.74 -3.82 -3.88
CA ILE A 67 -0.30 -3.38 -5.21
C ILE A 67 0.89 -4.24 -5.66
N PHE A 68 0.89 -4.68 -6.92
CA PHE A 68 2.02 -5.41 -7.50
C PHE A 68 3.15 -4.46 -7.91
N PHE A 69 4.39 -4.96 -7.89
CA PHE A 69 5.55 -4.17 -8.27
C PHE A 69 5.46 -3.65 -9.71
N GLU A 70 5.00 -4.48 -10.65
CA GLU A 70 4.81 -4.11 -12.05
C GLU A 70 3.72 -3.05 -12.24
N GLU A 71 2.64 -3.08 -11.46
CA GLU A 71 1.60 -2.05 -11.49
C GLU A 71 2.14 -0.71 -10.99
N GLY A 72 2.94 -0.74 -9.92
CA GLY A 72 3.67 0.44 -9.46
C GLY A 72 4.57 1.01 -10.55
N ILE A 73 5.32 0.16 -11.25
CA ILE A 73 6.12 0.59 -12.41
C ILE A 73 5.25 1.27 -13.46
N GLU A 74 4.14 0.65 -13.89
CA GLU A 74 3.27 1.19 -14.94
C GLU A 74 2.69 2.56 -14.55
N VAL A 75 2.14 2.69 -13.34
CA VAL A 75 1.51 3.93 -12.85
C VAL A 75 2.50 5.08 -12.77
N PHE A 76 3.73 4.81 -12.32
CA PHE A 76 4.74 5.85 -12.12
C PHE A 76 5.69 6.01 -13.30
N ASN A 77 5.54 5.24 -14.38
CA ASN A 77 6.39 5.35 -15.59
C ASN A 77 6.17 6.69 -16.33
N GLN A 78 5.01 7.33 -16.14
CA GLN A 78 4.73 8.66 -16.69
C GLN A 78 5.54 9.80 -16.04
N TYR A 79 6.09 9.56 -14.85
CA TYR A 79 6.94 10.50 -14.13
C TYR A 79 8.36 9.98 -14.09
N ARG A 80 9.32 10.87 -13.88
CA ARG A 80 10.67 10.50 -13.48
C ARG A 80 10.58 9.82 -12.13
N SER A 81 10.87 8.53 -12.08
CA SER A 81 10.63 7.71 -10.91
C SER A 81 11.63 6.55 -10.79
N LEU A 82 11.86 6.12 -9.56
CA LEU A 82 12.64 4.94 -9.23
C LEU A 82 11.78 4.02 -8.37
N CYS A 83 11.41 2.86 -8.93
CA CYS A 83 10.74 1.79 -8.22
C CYS A 83 11.76 0.75 -7.74
N ILE A 84 11.76 0.45 -6.44
CA ILE A 84 12.70 -0.50 -5.83
C ILE A 84 12.02 -1.43 -4.83
N THR A 85 12.38 -2.71 -4.82
CA THR A 85 11.83 -3.63 -3.82
C THR A 85 12.52 -3.51 -2.46
N THR A 86 11.77 -3.72 -1.40
CA THR A 86 12.26 -3.65 -0.02
C THR A 86 12.87 -4.98 0.42
N LYS A 87 13.58 -5.00 1.56
CA LYS A 87 14.11 -6.23 2.17
C LYS A 87 13.04 -7.28 2.49
N SER A 88 11.77 -6.89 2.54
CA SER A 88 10.61 -7.72 2.88
C SER A 88 9.76 -8.09 1.66
N HIS A 89 10.18 -7.73 0.45
CA HIS A 89 9.50 -8.13 -0.79
C HIS A 89 9.43 -9.65 -0.91
N GLN A 90 8.23 -10.18 -1.18
CA GLN A 90 7.95 -11.61 -1.34
C GLN A 90 8.41 -12.47 -0.13
N LYS A 91 8.49 -11.86 1.06
CA LYS A 91 8.72 -12.56 2.32
C LYS A 91 7.44 -12.62 3.13
N ASN A 92 7.24 -13.72 3.84
CA ASN A 92 6.14 -13.85 4.79
C ASN A 92 6.35 -12.87 5.95
N LYS A 93 5.41 -11.93 6.13
CA LYS A 93 5.32 -11.01 7.26
C LYS A 93 3.89 -11.09 7.77
N ASN A 94 3.71 -11.53 9.01
CA ASN A 94 2.40 -11.71 9.64
C ASN A 94 1.42 -12.59 8.82
N GLY A 95 1.92 -13.62 8.12
CA GLY A 95 1.10 -14.53 7.32
C GLY A 95 0.82 -14.06 5.90
N LEU A 96 1.31 -12.88 5.50
CA LEU A 96 1.13 -12.32 4.16
C LEU A 96 2.45 -12.26 3.38
N ILE A 97 2.44 -12.88 2.21
CA ILE A 97 3.48 -12.73 1.17
C ILE A 97 2.95 -11.72 0.18
N SER A 98 3.65 -10.60 0.02
CA SER A 98 3.24 -9.50 -0.86
C SER A 98 4.44 -8.86 -1.52
N ASP A 99 4.18 -8.16 -2.62
CA ASP A 99 5.12 -7.20 -3.17
C ASP A 99 5.25 -6.03 -2.21
N ARG A 100 6.49 -5.79 -1.77
CA ARG A 100 6.82 -4.67 -0.93
C ARG A 100 7.87 -3.83 -1.61
N PHE A 101 7.53 -2.62 -2.00
CA PHE A 101 8.39 -1.78 -2.81
C PHE A 101 8.19 -0.31 -2.47
N ARG A 102 9.12 0.52 -2.95
CA ARG A 102 9.07 1.96 -2.81
C ARG A 102 9.15 2.61 -4.16
N VAL A 103 8.51 3.76 -4.27
CA VAL A 103 8.61 4.64 -5.43
C VAL A 103 9.18 5.97 -4.97
N ILE A 104 10.34 6.33 -5.50
CA ILE A 104 10.99 7.62 -5.26
C ILE A 104 10.69 8.53 -6.44
N LEU A 105 10.13 9.70 -6.14
CA LEU A 105 9.65 10.70 -7.09
C LEU A 105 10.35 12.04 -6.78
N PRO A 106 11.44 12.39 -7.48
CA PRO A 106 12.10 13.68 -7.29
C PRO A 106 11.12 14.82 -7.62
N LEU A 107 11.14 15.84 -6.76
CA LEU A 107 10.41 17.08 -6.96
C LEU A 107 11.27 18.04 -7.78
N ASP A 108 10.62 18.87 -8.58
CA ASP A 108 11.25 20.01 -9.25
C ASP A 108 11.52 21.18 -8.30
N ILE A 109 10.68 21.30 -7.26
CA ILE A 109 10.77 22.33 -6.23
C ILE A 109 10.83 21.69 -4.84
N CYS A 110 11.82 22.10 -4.05
CA CYS A 110 11.94 21.70 -2.65
C CYS A 110 10.75 22.24 -1.83
N ILE A 111 10.05 21.35 -1.13
CA ILE A 111 8.97 21.74 -0.23
C ILE A 111 9.56 22.13 1.12
N ILE A 112 9.40 23.40 1.52
CA ILE A 112 9.89 23.92 2.81
C ILE A 112 8.79 24.03 3.89
N ASP A 113 7.51 24.07 3.50
CA ASP A 113 6.38 24.03 4.43
C ASP A 113 6.03 22.58 4.81
N MET A 114 6.51 22.15 5.98
CA MET A 114 6.29 20.79 6.47
C MET A 114 4.83 20.50 6.86
N LYS A 115 4.02 21.53 7.17
CA LYS A 115 2.58 21.35 7.41
C LYS A 115 1.89 21.05 6.09
N TYR A 116 2.23 21.80 5.03
CA TYR A 116 1.78 21.50 3.68
C TYR A 116 2.20 20.09 3.26
N TYR A 117 3.49 19.73 3.39
CA TYR A 117 4.00 18.40 3.06
C TYR A 117 3.21 17.27 3.74
N THR A 118 2.96 17.39 5.06
CA THR A 118 2.23 16.37 5.82
C THR A 118 0.82 16.17 5.28
N ARG A 119 0.09 17.25 4.95
CA ARG A 119 -1.26 17.16 4.37
C ARG A 119 -1.21 16.59 2.95
N LEU A 120 -0.23 17.01 2.14
CA LEU A 120 0.00 16.49 0.79
C LEU A 120 0.23 14.97 0.84
N MET A 121 1.14 14.49 1.69
CA MET A 121 1.40 13.07 1.85
C MET A 121 0.18 12.27 2.31
N LYS A 122 -0.66 12.83 3.20
CA LYS A 122 -1.93 12.19 3.57
C LYS A 122 -2.85 11.97 2.38
N VAL A 123 -2.91 12.92 1.45
CA VAL A 123 -3.70 12.79 0.22
C VAL A 123 -3.06 11.80 -0.74
N ILE A 124 -1.76 11.92 -1.00
CA ILE A 124 -1.04 11.09 -1.96
C ILE A 124 -1.04 9.62 -1.55
N THR A 125 -0.72 9.32 -0.28
CA THR A 125 -0.68 7.93 0.23
C THR A 125 -2.04 7.24 0.06
N ARG A 126 -3.13 7.97 0.31
CA ARG A 126 -4.49 7.48 0.00
C ARG A 126 -4.70 7.34 -1.49
N TYR A 127 -4.40 8.37 -2.29
CA TYR A 127 -4.61 8.36 -3.74
C TYR A 127 -3.92 7.18 -4.45
N TYR A 128 -2.72 6.81 -4.00
CA TYR A 128 -1.99 5.67 -4.56
C TYR A 128 -2.14 4.37 -3.77
N LYS A 129 -2.87 4.37 -2.65
CA LYS A 129 -2.97 3.21 -1.72
C LYS A 129 -1.60 2.72 -1.22
N SER A 130 -0.69 3.64 -0.98
CA SER A 130 0.57 3.35 -0.28
C SER A 130 0.36 3.41 1.24
N ASP A 131 1.35 3.01 2.02
CA ASP A 131 1.32 3.02 3.49
C ASP A 131 0.98 4.42 4.02
N ILE A 132 -0.21 4.54 4.63
CA ILE A 132 -0.73 5.79 5.21
C ILE A 132 0.08 6.27 6.42
N ALA A 133 0.90 5.40 7.01
CA ALA A 133 1.81 5.77 8.09
C ALA A 133 3.05 6.52 7.56
N CYS A 134 3.33 6.49 6.25
CA CYS A 134 4.44 7.20 5.63
C CYS A 134 4.09 8.67 5.28
N THR A 135 3.62 9.45 6.27
CA THR A 135 3.23 10.86 6.06
C THR A 135 4.14 11.86 6.77
N ASP A 136 5.05 11.38 7.61
CA ASP A 136 6.01 12.17 8.34
C ASP A 136 7.18 12.66 7.46
N SER A 137 7.56 13.94 7.62
CA SER A 137 8.67 14.54 6.86
C SER A 137 10.03 13.95 7.23
N ALA A 138 10.15 13.36 8.42
CA ALA A 138 11.36 12.67 8.87
C ALA A 138 11.31 11.15 8.64
N ARG A 139 10.39 10.66 7.78
CA ARG A 139 10.28 9.25 7.46
C ARG A 139 11.59 8.74 6.90
N TYR A 140 12.05 7.63 7.43
CA TYR A 140 13.27 6.97 6.99
C TYR A 140 12.95 5.58 6.48
N TYR A 141 13.80 5.09 5.59
CA TYR A 141 13.61 3.85 4.87
C TYR A 141 14.86 2.99 5.02
N SER A 142 14.67 1.74 5.43
CA SER A 142 15.79 0.80 5.54
C SER A 142 16.31 0.39 4.16
N PRO A 143 17.62 0.13 4.03
CA PRO A 143 18.21 -0.33 2.79
C PRO A 143 17.74 -1.74 2.40
N SER A 144 17.89 -2.06 1.11
CA SER A 144 17.60 -3.37 0.54
C SER A 144 18.72 -3.82 -0.40
N SER A 145 19.58 -4.74 0.07
CA SER A 145 20.78 -5.18 -0.68
C SER A 145 20.44 -5.92 -1.98
N ASN A 146 19.34 -6.66 -1.99
CA ASN A 146 18.88 -7.51 -3.10
C ASN A 146 17.61 -6.95 -3.75
N GLN A 147 17.49 -5.62 -3.81
CA GLN A 147 16.35 -4.95 -4.46
C GLN A 147 16.32 -5.22 -5.96
N LEU A 148 15.12 -5.45 -6.49
CA LEU A 148 14.81 -5.22 -7.89
C LEU A 148 14.74 -3.71 -8.10
N VAL A 149 15.19 -3.24 -9.27
CA VAL A 149 15.35 -1.82 -9.56
C VAL A 149 14.73 -1.52 -10.91
N HIS A 150 13.87 -0.51 -10.96
CA HIS A 150 13.32 0.02 -12.20
C HIS A 150 13.36 1.54 -12.19
N TYR A 151 14.03 2.12 -13.17
CA TYR A 151 13.95 3.54 -13.48
C TYR A 151 12.96 3.75 -14.61
N SER A 152 12.05 4.70 -14.46
CA SER A 152 11.20 5.11 -15.57
C SER A 152 12.01 5.79 -16.67
N LYS A 153 11.46 5.82 -17.88
CA LYS A 153 12.04 6.54 -19.02
C LYS A 153 11.60 8.01 -19.10
N SER A 154 10.60 8.39 -18.30
CA SER A 154 10.06 9.75 -18.31
C SER A 154 11.00 10.74 -17.61
N SER A 155 11.02 11.96 -18.12
CA SER A 155 11.69 13.10 -17.50
C SER A 155 10.72 14.04 -16.80
N ASN A 156 9.41 13.77 -16.86
CA ASN A 156 8.38 14.60 -16.25
C ASN A 156 8.49 14.56 -14.72
N HIS A 157 8.51 15.71 -14.06
CA HIS A 157 8.47 15.75 -12.61
C HIS A 157 7.11 15.32 -12.07
N PHE A 158 7.09 14.85 -10.84
CA PHE A 158 5.86 14.45 -10.19
C PHE A 158 5.03 15.69 -9.85
N ASP A 159 3.90 15.83 -10.53
CA ASP A 159 2.97 16.94 -10.35
C ASP A 159 2.26 16.81 -9.00
N ILE A 160 2.73 17.58 -8.01
CA ILE A 160 2.12 17.67 -6.68
C ILE A 160 0.95 18.66 -6.65
N GLU A 161 0.93 19.66 -7.52
CA GLU A 161 -0.08 20.72 -7.55
C GLU A 161 -1.47 20.16 -7.91
N LYS A 162 -1.52 19.07 -8.68
CA LYS A 162 -2.77 18.34 -8.94
C LYS A 162 -3.50 17.90 -7.65
N PHE A 163 -2.80 17.81 -6.52
CA PHE A 163 -3.37 17.43 -5.22
C PHE A 163 -3.76 18.63 -4.35
N ASP A 164 -3.46 19.87 -4.72
CA ASP A 164 -3.71 21.06 -3.88
C ASP A 164 -5.19 21.24 -3.56
N LYS A 165 -6.05 21.00 -4.54
CA LYS A 165 -7.50 21.05 -4.35
C LYS A 165 -7.97 20.00 -3.33
N LEU A 166 -7.29 18.86 -3.27
CA LEU A 166 -7.63 17.75 -2.37
C LEU A 166 -7.15 17.97 -0.94
N ILE A 167 -6.06 18.73 -0.75
CA ILE A 167 -5.50 19.06 0.57
C ILE A 167 -6.49 19.86 1.43
N ASN A 168 -7.35 20.67 0.80
CA ASN A 168 -8.28 21.55 1.50
C ASN A 168 -9.65 20.89 1.79
N TYR A 169 -9.90 19.68 1.31
CA TYR A 169 -11.10 18.94 1.69
C TYR A 169 -10.96 18.34 3.09
N SER A 170 -12.08 18.22 3.81
CA SER A 170 -12.12 17.38 5.00
C SER A 170 -11.75 15.94 4.64
N GLU A 171 -11.14 15.19 5.58
CA GLU A 171 -10.66 13.82 5.31
C GLU A 171 -11.75 12.91 4.71
N ALA A 172 -13.02 13.13 5.06
CA ALA A 172 -14.18 12.43 4.49
C ALA A 172 -14.53 12.85 3.04
N LYS A 173 -14.37 14.14 2.69
CA LYS A 173 -14.63 14.63 1.32
C LYS A 173 -13.51 14.28 0.35
N ALA A 174 -12.26 14.20 0.82
CA ALA A 174 -11.13 13.81 0.00
C ALA A 174 -11.29 12.36 -0.55
N GLN A 175 -11.83 11.43 0.25
CA GLN A 175 -12.03 10.03 -0.16
C GLN A 175 -13.01 9.88 -1.33
N ILE A 176 -14.07 10.70 -1.38
CA ILE A 176 -15.11 10.62 -2.42
C ILE A 176 -14.57 11.11 -3.78
N HIS A 177 -13.53 11.93 -3.81
CA HIS A 177 -13.00 12.55 -5.03
C HIS A 177 -11.73 11.89 -5.57
N ILE A 178 -11.16 10.93 -4.85
CA ILE A 178 -9.99 10.17 -5.28
C ILE A 178 -10.46 9.09 -6.28
N LYS A 179 -10.38 9.39 -7.58
CA LYS A 179 -10.39 8.36 -8.62
C LYS A 179 -8.98 7.75 -8.67
N HIS A 180 -8.85 6.53 -8.18
CA HIS A 180 -7.57 5.84 -8.16
C HIS A 180 -7.05 5.60 -9.59
N PRO A 181 -5.77 5.90 -9.87
CA PRO A 181 -5.15 5.58 -11.15
C PRO A 181 -4.87 4.09 -11.30
N LEU A 182 -4.81 3.37 -10.18
CA LEU A 182 -4.72 1.92 -10.10
C LEU A 182 -6.13 1.36 -10.33
N SER A 183 -6.41 0.93 -11.56
CA SER A 183 -7.73 0.43 -11.93
C SER A 183 -8.02 -0.92 -11.24
N ASN A 184 -9.27 -1.11 -10.80
CA ASN A 184 -9.76 -2.40 -10.31
C ASN A 184 -9.70 -3.51 -11.38
N GLU A 185 -9.41 -3.18 -12.65
CA GLU A 185 -9.28 -4.14 -13.75
C GLU A 185 -7.87 -4.75 -13.86
N GLN A 186 -6.82 -4.10 -13.33
CA GLN A 186 -5.44 -4.62 -13.37
C GLN A 186 -5.12 -5.51 -12.14
N LEU A 187 -5.76 -5.26 -10.99
CA LEU A 187 -5.80 -6.19 -9.85
C LEU A 187 -6.34 -7.59 -10.23
N LYS A 188 -7.08 -7.71 -11.34
CA LYS A 188 -7.64 -8.97 -11.87
C LYS A 188 -6.64 -9.78 -12.71
N LYS A 189 -5.48 -9.22 -13.08
CA LYS A 189 -4.55 -9.86 -14.03
C LYS A 189 -3.14 -10.00 -13.46
N LYS A 190 -3.00 -10.76 -12.36
CA LYS A 190 -1.87 -11.68 -12.06
C LYS A 190 -1.92 -12.18 -10.60
N ALA A 191 -3.07 -12.69 -10.18
CA ALA A 191 -3.12 -13.69 -9.12
C ALA A 191 -2.49 -15.00 -9.62
N THR A 192 -1.17 -15.01 -9.79
CA THR A 192 -0.37 -16.21 -10.05
C THR A 192 0.48 -16.52 -8.83
N SER A 193 -0.23 -16.77 -7.73
CA SER A 193 0.05 -17.88 -6.83
C SER A 193 -1.33 -18.45 -6.52
N SER A 194 -1.63 -19.59 -7.15
CA SER A 194 -2.90 -20.30 -7.14
C SER A 194 -3.55 -20.31 -5.76
N GLN A 195 -4.79 -19.77 -5.65
CA GLN A 195 -5.87 -20.14 -4.69
C GLN A 195 -6.76 -18.96 -4.24
N GLN A 196 -6.45 -17.72 -4.61
CA GLN A 196 -7.29 -16.55 -4.28
C GLN A 196 -8.44 -16.35 -5.29
N ILE A 197 -9.66 -16.16 -4.78
CA ILE A 197 -10.89 -15.99 -5.57
C ILE A 197 -11.46 -14.59 -5.36
N ASP A 198 -11.89 -13.96 -6.45
CA ASP A 198 -12.65 -12.72 -6.38
C ASP A 198 -14.05 -13.03 -5.81
N LEU A 199 -14.34 -12.51 -4.62
CA LEU A 199 -15.61 -12.77 -3.94
C LEU A 199 -16.81 -12.18 -4.68
N THR A 200 -16.63 -11.21 -5.59
CA THR A 200 -17.72 -10.69 -6.43
C THR A 200 -18.35 -11.79 -7.29
N ALA A 201 -17.55 -12.78 -7.72
CA ALA A 201 -18.02 -13.90 -8.53
C ALA A 201 -18.88 -14.91 -7.75
N VAL A 202 -18.86 -14.85 -6.41
CA VAL A 202 -19.57 -15.79 -5.53
C VAL A 202 -20.56 -15.10 -4.58
N LEU A 203 -20.91 -13.84 -4.82
CA LEU A 203 -21.90 -13.10 -4.01
C LEU A 203 -23.26 -13.82 -3.92
N ASN A 204 -23.68 -14.46 -5.00
CA ASN A 204 -24.96 -15.16 -5.08
C ASN A 204 -24.86 -16.65 -4.68
N VAL A 205 -23.71 -17.12 -4.22
CA VAL A 205 -23.54 -18.50 -3.76
C VAL A 205 -24.12 -18.63 -2.35
N ASN A 206 -24.88 -19.71 -2.13
CA ASN A 206 -25.38 -20.09 -0.82
C ASN A 206 -24.24 -20.56 0.08
N VAL A 207 -24.07 -19.91 1.21
CA VAL A 207 -23.07 -20.21 2.22
C VAL A 207 -23.76 -20.85 3.43
N ASN A 208 -23.31 -22.04 3.80
CA ASN A 208 -23.74 -22.68 5.05
C ASN A 208 -22.86 -22.15 6.19
N TYR A 209 -23.44 -21.40 7.13
CA TYR A 209 -22.70 -20.73 8.21
C TYR A 209 -23.33 -20.96 9.58
N TYR A 210 -22.57 -20.63 10.62
CA TYR A 210 -22.99 -20.80 12.01
C TYR A 210 -23.02 -19.47 12.72
N GLU A 211 -24.15 -19.18 13.34
CA GLU A 211 -24.36 -17.97 14.14
C GLU A 211 -24.94 -18.37 15.50
N TYR A 212 -24.25 -17.99 16.58
CA TYR A 212 -24.59 -18.39 17.95
C TYR A 212 -24.85 -19.90 18.12
N GLY A 213 -24.11 -20.73 17.37
CA GLY A 213 -24.25 -22.19 17.39
C GLY A 213 -25.39 -22.75 16.52
N VAL A 214 -26.19 -21.90 15.88
CA VAL A 214 -27.28 -22.29 14.98
C VAL A 214 -26.77 -22.34 13.54
N HIS A 215 -27.10 -23.43 12.83
CA HIS A 215 -26.80 -23.59 11.41
C HIS A 215 -27.77 -22.77 10.55
N LYS A 216 -27.23 -21.99 9.62
CA LYS A 216 -27.96 -21.14 8.67
C LYS A 216 -27.42 -21.34 7.25
N ASN A 217 -28.24 -20.95 6.26
CA ASN A 217 -27.87 -21.00 4.85
C ASN A 217 -28.49 -19.78 4.15
N ASP A 218 -27.64 -18.87 3.71
CA ASP A 218 -28.01 -17.64 3.01
C ASP A 218 -26.98 -17.35 1.90
N THR A 219 -27.29 -16.44 0.99
CA THR A 219 -26.30 -15.98 0.00
C THR A 219 -25.18 -15.17 0.69
N LEU A 220 -23.97 -15.23 0.12
CA LEU A 220 -22.85 -14.42 0.62
C LEU A 220 -23.22 -12.92 0.68
N ASN A 221 -23.94 -12.43 -0.33
CA ASN A 221 -24.42 -11.03 -0.36
C ASN A 221 -25.29 -10.71 0.85
N TYR A 222 -26.30 -11.55 1.15
CA TYR A 222 -27.16 -11.35 2.31
C TYR A 222 -26.39 -11.37 3.63
N ILE A 223 -25.40 -12.27 3.76
CA ILE A 223 -24.55 -12.32 4.95
C ILE A 223 -23.75 -11.01 5.10
N ILE A 224 -23.25 -10.46 4.01
CA ILE A 224 -22.52 -9.18 4.02
C ILE A 224 -23.45 -8.03 4.43
N ASP A 225 -24.65 -7.96 3.86
CA ASP A 225 -25.59 -6.86 4.09
C ASP A 225 -26.27 -6.91 5.46
N SER A 226 -26.49 -8.11 6.00
CA SER A 226 -27.21 -8.32 7.27
C SER A 226 -26.31 -8.28 8.50
N LYS A 227 -24.98 -8.26 8.33
CA LYS A 227 -24.03 -8.28 9.45
C LYS A 227 -23.44 -6.90 9.68
N GLU A 228 -23.52 -6.46 10.93
CA GLU A 228 -22.70 -5.34 11.37
C GLU A 228 -21.22 -5.73 11.31
N THR A 229 -20.38 -4.75 10.98
CA THR A 229 -18.93 -4.92 10.96
C THR A 229 -18.45 -5.44 12.32
N SER A 230 -17.73 -6.55 12.32
CA SER A 230 -17.31 -7.22 13.55
C SER A 230 -15.97 -7.90 13.35
N ASN A 231 -15.13 -7.83 14.39
CA ASN A 231 -13.83 -8.52 14.42
C ASN A 231 -13.96 -10.04 14.60
N MET A 232 -15.18 -10.56 14.76
CA MET A 232 -15.43 -11.99 14.93
C MET A 232 -15.63 -12.67 13.58
N ALA A 233 -14.90 -13.78 13.38
CA ALA A 233 -15.03 -14.59 12.18
C ALA A 233 -16.35 -15.39 12.16
N ILE A 234 -17.06 -15.35 11.03
CA ILE A 234 -18.22 -16.20 10.77
C ILE A 234 -17.72 -17.55 10.28
N LYS A 235 -17.94 -18.59 11.09
CA LYS A 235 -17.61 -19.97 10.72
C LYS A 235 -18.59 -20.47 9.67
N CYS A 236 -18.09 -21.01 8.57
CA CYS A 236 -18.89 -21.53 7.47
C CYS A 236 -18.23 -22.74 6.81
N ARG A 237 -19.03 -23.46 6.03
CA ARG A 237 -18.54 -24.46 5.09
C ARG A 237 -17.84 -23.80 3.91
N CYS A 238 -16.96 -24.52 3.25
CA CYS A 238 -16.21 -23.99 2.13
C CYS A 238 -17.14 -23.65 0.96
N PHE A 239 -17.17 -22.38 0.58
CA PHE A 239 -17.84 -21.89 -0.64
C PHE A 239 -16.84 -21.37 -1.68
N LEU A 240 -15.54 -21.39 -1.34
CA LEU A 240 -14.44 -20.96 -2.20
C LEU A 240 -13.98 -22.06 -3.16
N ASN A 241 -14.43 -23.30 -2.99
CA ASN A 241 -14.05 -24.39 -3.88
C ASN A 241 -15.24 -25.34 -4.05
N ASP A 242 -15.85 -25.32 -5.22
CA ASP A 242 -16.96 -26.19 -5.61
C ASP A 242 -16.62 -27.68 -5.51
N LYS A 243 -15.34 -28.04 -5.63
CA LYS A 243 -14.84 -29.41 -5.47
C LYS A 243 -14.50 -29.80 -4.04
N HIS A 244 -14.60 -28.88 -3.08
CA HIS A 244 -14.27 -29.14 -1.68
C HIS A 244 -15.54 -29.34 -0.86
N GLU A 245 -15.75 -30.57 -0.42
CA GLU A 245 -16.88 -30.93 0.43
C GLU A 245 -16.42 -31.06 1.89
N ASP A 246 -16.82 -30.13 2.75
CA ASP A 246 -16.51 -30.16 4.18
C ASP A 246 -17.74 -30.45 5.04
N LYS A 247 -17.64 -31.49 5.88
CA LYS A 247 -18.71 -31.87 6.83
C LYS A 247 -18.80 -30.92 8.03
N ASN A 248 -17.70 -30.26 8.36
CA ASN A 248 -17.54 -29.29 9.45
C ASN A 248 -17.06 -27.95 8.89
N PRO A 249 -17.36 -26.81 9.52
CA PRO A 249 -16.92 -25.51 9.04
C PRO A 249 -15.39 -25.43 8.96
N SER A 250 -14.88 -25.33 7.74
CA SER A 250 -13.45 -25.14 7.44
C SER A 250 -13.12 -23.74 6.95
N CYS A 251 -14.14 -22.91 6.71
CA CYS A 251 -14.03 -21.59 6.13
C CYS A 251 -14.48 -20.50 7.12
N PHE A 252 -13.85 -19.34 7.02
CA PHE A 252 -14.05 -18.22 7.92
C PHE A 252 -14.26 -16.95 7.10
N ILE A 253 -15.34 -16.22 7.36
CA ILE A 253 -15.63 -14.92 6.74
C ILE A 253 -15.39 -13.83 7.78
N TYR A 254 -14.68 -12.78 7.37
CA TYR A 254 -14.38 -11.58 8.14
C TYR A 254 -14.98 -10.39 7.41
N ILE A 255 -15.83 -9.62 8.09
CA ILE A 255 -16.51 -8.46 7.52
C ILE A 255 -16.06 -7.22 8.29
N ASN A 256 -15.30 -6.37 7.61
CA ASN A 256 -14.83 -5.08 8.11
C ASN A 256 -15.51 -3.94 7.36
N GLU A 257 -15.32 -2.71 7.81
CA GLU A 257 -15.95 -1.52 7.19
C GLU A 257 -15.64 -1.32 5.69
N THR A 258 -14.53 -1.88 5.21
CA THR A 258 -14.02 -1.64 3.85
C THR A 258 -13.75 -2.93 3.09
N THR A 259 -13.85 -4.09 3.73
CA THR A 259 -13.45 -5.36 3.13
C THR A 259 -14.25 -6.53 3.68
N VAL A 260 -14.51 -7.50 2.82
CA VAL A 260 -14.91 -8.86 3.20
C VAL A 260 -13.78 -9.78 2.80
N TYR A 261 -13.27 -10.55 3.75
CA TYR A 261 -12.23 -11.55 3.53
C TYR A 261 -12.78 -12.92 3.90
N ALA A 262 -12.54 -13.92 3.06
CA ALA A 262 -12.89 -15.30 3.35
C ALA A 262 -11.66 -16.19 3.21
N LYS A 263 -11.47 -17.15 4.13
CA LYS A 263 -10.39 -18.13 4.04
C LYS A 263 -10.86 -19.51 4.46
N CYS A 264 -10.60 -20.49 3.61
CA CYS A 264 -10.75 -21.90 3.93
C CYS A 264 -9.41 -22.49 4.36
N MET A 265 -9.36 -23.02 5.57
CA MET A 265 -8.14 -23.62 6.14
C MET A 265 -7.85 -25.02 5.58
N SER A 266 -8.85 -25.71 5.03
CA SER A 266 -8.69 -27.07 4.50
C SER A 266 -8.23 -27.11 3.05
N CYS A 267 -8.77 -26.26 2.18
CA CYS A 267 -8.33 -26.18 0.77
C CYS A 267 -7.34 -25.04 0.49
N ASN A 268 -6.98 -24.28 1.54
CA ASN A 268 -6.08 -23.12 1.51
C ASN A 268 -6.47 -22.03 0.50
N ARG A 269 -7.75 -22.01 0.08
CA ARG A 269 -8.30 -20.92 -0.73
C ARG A 269 -8.70 -19.75 0.14
N ASP A 270 -8.48 -18.57 -0.39
CA ASP A 270 -9.00 -17.35 0.17
C ASP A 270 -9.71 -16.51 -0.88
N GLY A 271 -10.42 -15.49 -0.44
CA GLY A 271 -11.09 -14.55 -1.30
C GLY A 271 -11.25 -13.20 -0.62
N ILE A 272 -11.27 -12.15 -1.43
CA ILE A 272 -11.41 -10.79 -0.95
C ILE A 272 -12.42 -10.01 -1.79
N LEU A 273 -13.20 -9.17 -1.12
CA LEU A 273 -14.09 -8.16 -1.68
C LEU A 273 -13.77 -6.83 -0.99
N TYR A 274 -13.64 -5.76 -1.76
CA TYR A 274 -13.52 -4.40 -1.22
C TYR A 274 -14.89 -3.72 -1.27
N LEU A 275 -15.37 -3.26 -0.12
CA LEU A 275 -16.64 -2.54 0.03
C LEU A 275 -16.39 -1.05 -0.20
N ILE A 276 -17.15 -0.44 -1.12
CA ILE A 276 -17.10 1.01 -1.35
C ILE A 276 -18.08 1.65 -0.35
N LYS A 277 -17.59 2.54 0.53
CA LYS A 277 -18.45 3.33 1.42
C LYS A 277 -19.33 4.27 0.56
N GLY A 278 -20.59 3.89 0.36
CA GLY A 278 -21.57 4.65 -0.41
C GLY A 278 -22.69 3.79 -0.99
N ASP A 279 -22.39 2.53 -1.30
CA ASP A 279 -23.37 1.58 -1.81
C ASP A 279 -23.56 0.47 -0.78
N LYS A 280 -24.63 0.57 0.01
CA LYS A 280 -25.32 -0.66 0.41
C LYS A 280 -25.82 -1.28 -0.90
N ILE A 281 -25.42 -2.52 -1.17
CA ILE A 281 -25.85 -3.27 -2.36
C ILE A 281 -27.38 -3.36 -2.38
#